data_AF-A0A7S2H8F7-F1
#
_entry.id   AF-A0A7S2H8F7-F1
#
_cell.length_a   1.000
_cell.length_b   1.000
_cell.length_c   1.000
_cell.angle_alpha   90.00
_cell.angle_beta   90.00
_cell.angle_gamma   90.00
#
_symmetry.space_group_name_H-M   'P 1'
#
loop_
_entity.id
_entity.type
_entity.pdbx_description
1 polymer ?
#
loop_
_entity_poly.entity_id
_entity_poly.type
_entity_poly.pdbx_seq_one_letter_code
_entity_poly.pdbx_strand_id
1 'polypeptide(L)'
;SNCGAYESDTGEALKKCSRCKVVSYCSKACQANHWKKGGHKKKCVALEDRRVPKNTPPSCPPAGAAAGVTIEQAEECPICLDPLVSGSASSCVVALPCNPKHRFHSQ
;
A
#
# COMPACT_ATOMS: atom_id res chain seq x y z
N SER A 1 16.56 15.44 -18.42
CA SER A 1 15.60 16.01 -17.45
C SER A 1 14.73 14.93 -16.86
N ASN A 2 14.82 14.67 -15.56
CA ASN A 2 13.97 13.71 -14.85
C ASN A 2 12.76 14.47 -14.26
N CYS A 3 11.65 14.53 -14.99
CA CYS A 3 10.45 15.25 -14.56
C CYS A 3 9.26 14.27 -14.55
N GLY A 4 8.54 14.18 -13.42
CA GLY A 4 7.49 13.18 -13.22
C GLY A 4 7.89 11.98 -12.35
N ALA A 5 9.03 12.03 -11.66
CA ALA A 5 9.44 10.98 -10.74
C ALA A 5 8.56 10.92 -9.48
N TYR A 6 8.36 9.70 -8.98
CA TYR A 6 7.54 9.39 -7.79
C TYR A 6 8.31 9.52 -6.47
N GLU A 7 9.63 9.64 -6.55
CA GLU A 7 10.56 9.90 -5.45
C GLU A 7 11.67 10.79 -6.04
N SER A 8 12.17 11.74 -5.26
CA SER A 8 13.34 12.55 -5.66
C SER A 8 14.35 12.47 -4.54
N ASP A 9 15.08 11.35 -4.51
CA ASP A 9 16.32 11.20 -3.75
C ASP A 9 17.46 11.79 -4.57
N THR A 10 17.32 13.06 -4.91
CA THR A 10 18.34 13.83 -5.60
C THR A 10 18.13 15.21 -5.03
N GLY A 11 19.09 15.71 -4.24
CA GLY A 11 19.02 16.95 -3.48
C GLY A 11 18.81 18.24 -4.30
N GLU A 12 18.37 18.11 -5.55
CA GLU A 12 17.89 19.17 -6.40
C GLU A 12 16.51 19.67 -5.91
N ALA A 13 16.29 20.99 -5.97
CA ALA A 13 15.07 21.64 -5.52
C ALA A 13 13.86 21.36 -6.45
N LEU A 14 13.38 20.11 -6.49
CA LEU A 14 12.19 19.72 -7.24
C LEU A 14 10.91 20.11 -6.50
N LYS A 15 9.95 20.63 -7.25
CA LYS A 15 8.65 21.05 -6.75
C LYS A 15 7.69 19.86 -6.76
N LYS A 16 7.29 19.40 -5.58
CA LYS A 16 6.28 18.35 -5.41
C LYS A 16 4.90 18.88 -5.80
N CYS A 17 4.04 18.02 -6.33
CA CYS A 17 2.63 18.37 -6.55
C CYS A 17 1.97 18.76 -5.22
N SER A 18 1.39 19.96 -5.12
CA SER A 18 0.79 20.44 -3.86
C SER A 18 -0.38 19.58 -3.36
N ARG A 19 -1.11 18.90 -4.26
CA ARG A 19 -2.28 18.09 -3.92
C ARG A 19 -1.89 16.69 -3.44
N CYS A 20 -1.19 15.92 -4.28
CA CYS A 20 -0.84 14.53 -3.96
C CYS A 20 0.51 14.39 -3.24
N LYS A 21 1.42 15.36 -3.39
CA LYS A 21 2.81 15.37 -2.89
C LYS A 21 3.65 14.12 -3.23
N VAL A 22 3.18 13.29 -4.16
CA VAL A 22 3.82 12.04 -4.61
C VAL A 22 4.77 12.31 -5.77
N VAL A 23 4.36 13.10 -6.76
CA VAL A 23 5.16 13.33 -7.96
C VAL A 23 5.91 14.65 -7.87
N SER A 24 7.20 14.61 -8.22
CA SER A 24 8.12 15.74 -8.23
C SER A 24 8.39 16.25 -9.64
N TYR A 25 8.48 17.58 -9.77
CA TYR A 25 8.76 18.23 -11.04
C TYR A 25 9.91 19.23 -10.92
N CYS A 26 10.76 19.22 -11.93
CA CYS A 26 11.82 20.21 -12.15
C CYS A 26 11.27 21.66 -12.28
N SER A 27 10.08 21.84 -12.86
CA SER A 27 9.44 23.15 -13.03
C SER A 27 7.91 23.07 -13.09
N LYS A 28 7.24 24.23 -12.95
CA LYS A 28 5.79 24.33 -13.07
C LYS A 28 5.29 24.08 -14.50
N ALA A 29 6.12 24.34 -15.51
CA ALA A 29 5.85 23.99 -16.90
C ALA A 29 5.77 22.46 -17.09
N CYS A 30 6.69 21.71 -16.49
CA CYS A 30 6.67 20.25 -16.52
C CYS A 30 5.48 19.67 -15.77
N GLN A 31 5.10 20.26 -14.64
CA GLN A 31 3.87 19.89 -13.94
C GLN A 31 2.63 20.10 -14.82
N ALA A 32 2.50 21.26 -15.49
CA ALA A 32 1.37 21.57 -16.36
C ALA A 32 1.31 20.67 -17.61
N ASN A 33 2.47 20.35 -18.19
CA ASN A 33 2.57 19.42 -19.31
C ASN A 33 2.19 18.00 -18.87
N HIS A 34 2.66 17.53 -17.71
CA HIS A 34 2.26 16.22 -17.16
C HIS A 34 0.78 16.21 -16.72
N TRP A 35 0.23 17.35 -16.33
CA TRP A 35 -1.19 17.51 -16.03
C TRP A 35 -2.07 17.29 -17.25
N LYS A 36 -1.73 17.91 -18.39
CA LYS A 36 -2.50 17.85 -19.63
C LYS A 36 -2.18 16.62 -20.48
N LYS A 37 -0.89 16.35 -20.74
CA LYS A 37 -0.43 15.25 -21.61
C LYS A 37 -0.25 13.92 -20.87
N GLY A 38 0.25 13.97 -19.63
CA GLY A 38 0.53 12.78 -18.82
C GLY A 38 -0.67 12.27 -18.01
N GLY A 39 -1.79 12.99 -18.03
CA GLY A 39 -3.01 12.58 -17.33
C GLY A 39 -2.90 12.60 -15.80
N HIS A 40 -1.97 13.38 -15.23
CA HIS A 40 -1.83 13.46 -13.76
C HIS A 40 -3.15 13.79 -13.07
N LYS A 41 -4.02 14.60 -13.71
CA LYS A 41 -5.36 14.96 -13.23
C LYS A 41 -6.20 13.75 -12.76
N LYS A 42 -6.13 12.62 -13.46
CA LYS A 42 -6.93 11.42 -13.14
C LYS A 42 -6.37 10.62 -11.96
N LYS A 43 -5.06 10.71 -11.74
CA LYS A 43 -4.31 9.91 -10.75
C LYS A 43 -3.88 10.75 -9.54
N CYS A 44 -4.22 12.03 -9.51
CA CYS A 44 -3.84 12.96 -8.45
C CYS A 44 -4.78 12.79 -7.25
N VAL A 45 -4.46 11.81 -6.40
CA VAL A 45 -5.16 11.55 -5.13
C VAL A 45 -4.51 12.40 -4.02
N ALA A 46 -5.33 13.09 -3.23
CA ALA A 46 -4.84 13.90 -2.12
C ALA A 46 -4.20 13.00 -1.04
N LEU A 47 -3.19 13.51 -0.33
CA LEU A 47 -2.61 12.76 0.78
C LEU A 47 -3.63 12.43 1.87
N GLU A 48 -4.56 13.36 2.13
CA GLU A 48 -5.64 13.21 3.08
C GLU A 48 -6.56 12.03 2.72
N ASP A 49 -6.84 11.85 1.42
CA ASP A 49 -7.70 10.76 0.92
C ASP A 49 -7.02 9.38 0.96
N ARG A 50 -5.68 9.36 0.83
CA ARG A 50 -4.89 8.13 0.96
C ARG A 50 -4.69 7.69 2.42
N ARG A 51 -4.82 8.60 3.38
CA ARG A 51 -4.56 8.26 4.78
C ARG A 51 -5.67 7.36 5.31
N VAL A 52 -5.27 6.16 5.73
CA VAL A 52 -6.06 5.43 6.71
C VAL A 52 -6.19 6.32 7.95
N PRO A 53 -7.40 6.61 8.45
CA PRO A 53 -7.59 7.49 9.60
C PRO A 53 -6.78 6.97 10.78
N LYS A 54 -5.84 7.79 11.27
CA LYS A 54 -4.96 7.45 12.41
C LYS A 54 -5.64 7.57 13.77
N ASN A 55 -6.92 7.94 13.80
CA ASN A 55 -7.69 8.20 15.03
C ASN A 55 -8.77 7.16 15.34
N THR A 56 -8.72 6.01 14.67
CA THR A 56 -9.31 4.80 15.24
C THR A 56 -8.14 3.91 15.64
N PRO A 57 -8.01 3.47 16.91
CA PRO A 57 -7.37 2.17 17.15
C PRO A 57 -8.00 1.17 16.18
N PRO A 58 -7.32 0.08 15.77
CA PRO A 58 -7.97 -0.99 15.03
C PRO A 58 -9.05 -1.63 15.92
N SER A 59 -10.20 -0.98 16.04
CA SER A 59 -11.42 -1.56 16.53
C SER A 59 -11.87 -2.45 15.39
N CYS A 60 -11.48 -3.72 15.49
CA CYS A 60 -12.20 -4.81 14.87
C CYS A 60 -13.69 -4.46 14.86
N PRO A 61 -14.37 -4.42 13.71
CA PRO A 61 -15.80 -4.59 13.72
C PRO A 61 -16.08 -5.95 14.39
N PRO A 62 -17.04 -6.06 15.33
CA PRO A 62 -17.45 -7.36 15.83
C PRO A 62 -17.92 -8.17 14.62
N ALA A 63 -17.36 -9.36 14.52
CA ALA A 63 -17.71 -10.35 13.52
C ALA A 63 -19.23 -10.50 13.40
N GLY A 64 -19.74 -10.45 12.16
CA GLY A 64 -21.10 -10.89 11.88
C GLY A 64 -21.78 -10.15 10.74
N ALA A 65 -21.47 -10.53 9.50
CA ALA A 65 -22.46 -10.71 8.42
C ALA A 65 -21.74 -11.16 7.14
N ALA A 66 -22.11 -12.34 6.66
CA ALA A 66 -21.44 -13.12 5.64
C ALA A 66 -21.59 -12.58 4.22
N ALA A 67 -20.56 -12.79 3.40
CA ALA A 67 -20.74 -13.33 2.06
C ALA A 67 -19.69 -14.43 1.89
N GLY A 68 -20.16 -15.68 1.92
CA GLY A 68 -19.35 -16.87 1.90
C GLY A 68 -18.49 -16.93 0.64
N VAL A 69 -17.18 -17.01 0.84
CA VAL A 69 -16.29 -17.66 -0.11
C VAL A 69 -15.72 -18.84 0.66
N THR A 70 -16.15 -20.04 0.30
CA THR A 70 -15.51 -21.29 0.73
C THR A 70 -14.14 -21.32 0.09
N ILE A 71 -13.14 -20.85 0.82
CA ILE A 71 -11.74 -21.12 0.48
C ILE A 71 -11.27 -22.14 1.51
N GLU A 72 -11.28 -23.42 1.14
CA GLU A 72 -10.48 -24.49 1.76
C GLU A 72 -8.98 -24.28 1.48
N GLN A 73 -8.51 -23.04 1.52
CA GLN A 73 -7.17 -22.62 1.12
C GLN A 73 -6.79 -21.30 1.84
N ALA A 74 -6.90 -21.31 3.16
CA ALA A 74 -6.44 -20.20 4.02
C ALA A 74 -5.18 -20.61 4.82
N GLU A 75 -4.51 -21.67 4.37
CA GLU A 75 -3.37 -22.29 5.03
C GLU A 75 -2.08 -22.13 4.23
N GLU A 76 -1.99 -21.15 3.34
CA GLU A 76 -0.78 -20.84 2.56
C GLU A 76 -0.26 -19.45 2.94
N CYS A 77 1.06 -19.35 3.07
CA CYS A 77 1.75 -18.12 3.42
C CYS A 77 1.61 -17.13 2.24
N PRO A 78 1.03 -15.93 2.43
CA PRO A 78 0.82 -14.99 1.33
C PRO A 78 2.12 -14.40 0.76
N ILE A 79 3.27 -14.65 1.41
CA ILE A 79 4.58 -14.17 0.99
C ILE A 79 5.26 -15.18 0.06
N CYS A 80 5.28 -16.46 0.45
CA CYS A 80 6.00 -17.51 -0.28
C CYS A 80 5.09 -18.56 -0.92
N LEU A 81 3.78 -18.49 -0.70
CA LEU A 81 2.76 -19.45 -1.13
C LEU A 81 2.95 -20.87 -0.57
N ASP A 82 3.88 -21.06 0.37
CA ASP A 82 4.07 -22.34 1.04
C ASP A 82 2.99 -22.62 2.09
N PRO A 83 2.63 -23.89 2.32
CA PRO A 83 1.66 -24.25 3.34
C PRO A 83 2.18 -23.87 4.74
N LEU A 84 1.32 -23.22 5.54
CA LEU A 84 1.50 -22.85 6.94
C LEU A 84 1.42 -24.07 7.89
N VAL A 85 1.65 -25.28 7.37
CA VAL A 85 1.52 -26.54 8.11
C VAL A 85 2.60 -26.62 9.18
N SER A 86 2.17 -26.95 10.40
CA SER A 86 2.99 -27.00 11.63
C SER A 86 4.06 -28.10 11.65
N GLY A 87 4.46 -28.64 10.48
CA GLY A 87 5.36 -29.78 10.34
C GLY A 87 6.66 -29.52 9.58
N SER A 88 6.91 -28.31 9.07
CA SER A 88 8.20 -27.97 8.45
C SER A 88 9.09 -27.21 9.43
N ALA A 89 10.22 -27.81 9.80
CA ALA A 89 10.99 -27.57 11.00
C ALA A 89 11.76 -26.22 11.10
N SER A 90 11.43 -25.18 10.34
CA SER A 90 12.26 -23.96 10.33
C SER A 90 11.54 -22.62 10.11
N SER A 91 10.23 -22.49 10.37
CA SER A 91 9.64 -21.13 10.38
C SER A 91 8.48 -20.99 11.35
N CYS A 92 8.62 -20.05 12.28
CA CYS A 92 7.55 -19.68 13.20
C CYS A 92 6.44 -18.98 12.42
N VAL A 93 5.21 -19.50 12.50
CA VAL A 93 4.05 -18.84 11.86
C VAL A 93 3.58 -17.70 12.74
N VAL A 94 3.71 -16.47 12.25
CA VAL A 94 3.23 -15.25 12.91
C VAL A 94 1.84 -14.92 12.40
N ALA A 95 0.91 -14.63 13.31
CA ALA A 95 -0.40 -14.07 13.00
C ALA A 95 -0.43 -12.58 13.33
N LEU A 96 -0.92 -11.76 12.41
CA LEU A 96 -1.11 -10.34 12.69
C LEU A 96 -2.26 -10.12 13.67
N PRO A 97 -2.15 -9.13 14.58
CA PRO A 97 -3.17 -8.85 15.58
C PRO A 97 -4.49 -8.34 14.98
N CYS A 98 -4.50 -8.00 13.69
CA CYS A 98 -5.70 -7.54 12.98
C CYS A 98 -6.62 -8.68 12.52
N ASN A 99 -6.09 -9.87 12.23
CA ASN A 99 -6.89 -11.03 11.85
C ASN A 99 -6.10 -12.33 12.07
N PRO A 100 -6.64 -13.33 12.79
CA PRO A 100 -5.96 -14.61 12.99
C PRO A 100 -5.72 -15.41 11.70
N LYS A 101 -6.41 -15.07 10.59
CA LYS A 101 -6.17 -15.63 9.25
C LYS A 101 -4.99 -14.97 8.51
N HIS A 102 -4.53 -13.79 8.95
CA HIS A 102 -3.34 -13.16 8.37
C HIS A 102 -2.10 -13.79 8.99
N ARG A 103 -1.70 -14.92 8.43
CA ARG A 103 -0.60 -15.75 8.93
C ARG A 103 0.51 -15.80 7.90
N PHE A 104 1.76 -15.71 8.34
CA PHE A 104 2.94 -15.77 7.48
C PHE A 104 4.13 -16.36 8.23
N HIS A 105 5.12 -16.81 7.47
CA HIS A 105 6.38 -17.33 7.98
C HIS A 105 7.25 -16.16 8.45
N SER A 106 7.72 -16.17 9.70
CA SER A 106 8.77 -15.24 10.11
C SER A 106 10.12 -15.73 9.58
N GLN A 107 10.89 -14.80 9.05
CA GLN A 107 12.27 -15.02 8.62
C GLN A 107 13.19 -15.30 9.80
#